data_AF-A0ABD2QLL3-F1
#
_entry.id   AF-A0ABD2QLL3-F1
#
_cell.length_a   1.000
_cell.length_b   1.000
_cell.length_c   1.000
_cell.angle_alpha   90.00
_cell.angle_beta   90.00
_cell.angle_gamma   90.00
#
_symmetry.space_group_name_H-M   'P 1'
#
loop_
_entity.id
_entity.type
_entity.pdbx_description
1 polymer ?
#
loop_
_entity_poly.entity_id
_entity_poly.type
_entity_poly.pdbx_seq_one_letter_code
_entity_poly.pdbx_strand_id
1 'polypeptide(L)'
;MPKRIFQKGSIKSPGEWITFKIGAMAKLADMITALFCYGTGIESVKIVDDEEMIKAFKKHRESVIDTIPKNRLLLFNAKDGWDPLCKFLGKSKPNIPYPHVNRRDKSRRLWDFQARVALVLNALLVLAFAIGLGSICSKVHT
;
A
#
# COMPACT_ATOMS: atom_id res chain seq x y z
N MET A 1 -14.45 -26.60 22.44
CA MET A 1 -13.12 -26.31 21.88
C MET A 1 -13.19 -26.35 20.36
N PRO A 2 -12.86 -25.28 19.60
CA PRO A 2 -12.93 -25.34 18.15
C PRO A 2 -11.63 -25.91 17.57
N LYS A 3 -11.76 -26.94 16.73
CA LYS A 3 -10.66 -27.51 15.95
C LYS A 3 -10.33 -26.57 14.79
N ARG A 4 -9.08 -26.10 14.74
CA ARG A 4 -8.50 -25.44 13.57
C ARG A 4 -8.26 -26.53 12.50
N ILE A 5 -8.94 -26.45 11.36
CA ILE A 5 -8.55 -27.18 10.15
C ILE A 5 -8.18 -26.13 9.11
N PHE A 6 -6.89 -26.02 8.83
CA PHE A 6 -6.41 -25.34 7.64
C PHE A 6 -7.00 -26.06 6.42
N GLN A 7 -7.99 -25.45 5.76
CA GLN A 7 -8.44 -25.94 4.47
C GLN A 7 -7.31 -25.73 3.45
N LYS A 8 -6.83 -26.82 2.84
CA LYS A 8 -5.94 -26.77 1.67
C LYS A 8 -6.64 -25.96 0.58
N GLY A 9 -6.15 -24.76 0.29
CA GLY A 9 -6.66 -23.95 -0.82
C GLY A 9 -6.49 -24.70 -2.13
N SER A 10 -7.56 -24.84 -2.90
CA SER A 10 -7.54 -25.38 -4.26
C SER A 10 -6.67 -24.52 -5.17
N ILE A 11 -5.96 -25.16 -6.11
CA ILE A 11 -5.19 -24.46 -7.14
C ILE A 11 -6.18 -23.70 -8.02
N LYS A 12 -6.10 -22.37 -8.02
CA LYS A 12 -6.99 -21.51 -8.80
C LYS A 12 -6.72 -21.68 -10.30
N SER A 13 -7.78 -21.65 -11.11
CA SER A 13 -7.69 -21.65 -12.57
C SER A 13 -7.15 -20.31 -13.10
N PRO A 14 -6.59 -20.24 -14.33
CA PRO A 14 -6.03 -19.00 -14.88
C PRO A 14 -6.98 -17.80 -14.88
N GLY A 15 -8.28 -18.01 -15.13
CA GLY A 15 -9.29 -16.94 -15.06
C GLY A 15 -9.55 -16.46 -13.62
N GLU A 16 -9.50 -17.36 -12.64
CA GLU A 16 -9.64 -17.03 -11.21
C GLU A 16 -8.41 -16.29 -10.67
N TRP A 17 -7.23 -16.46 -11.27
CA TRP A 17 -6.03 -15.68 -10.91
C TRP A 17 -6.15 -14.21 -11.32
N ILE A 18 -6.78 -13.92 -12.46
CA ILE A 18 -6.98 -12.56 -12.96
C ILE A 18 -8.01 -11.82 -12.09
N THR A 19 -9.17 -12.44 -11.86
CA THR A 19 -10.21 -11.86 -10.99
C THR A 19 -9.73 -11.72 -9.55
N PHE A 20 -8.92 -12.67 -9.04
CA PHE A 20 -8.30 -12.55 -7.74
C PHE A 20 -7.29 -11.39 -7.64
N LYS A 21 -6.45 -11.15 -8.65
CA LYS A 21 -5.48 -10.04 -8.64
C LYS A 21 -6.17 -8.67 -8.73
N ILE A 22 -7.15 -8.52 -9.63
CA ILE A 22 -7.93 -7.28 -9.75
C ILE A 22 -8.74 -7.04 -8.47
N GLY A 23 -9.41 -8.07 -7.95
CA GLY A 23 -10.17 -7.99 -6.69
C GLY A 23 -9.30 -7.77 -5.46
N ALA A 24 -8.07 -8.28 -5.41
CA ALA A 24 -7.13 -8.06 -4.30
C ALA A 24 -6.59 -6.62 -4.26
N MET A 25 -6.36 -5.99 -5.41
CA MET A 25 -5.95 -4.59 -5.49
C MET A 25 -7.08 -3.63 -5.10
N ALA A 26 -8.31 -3.89 -5.54
CA ALA A 26 -9.49 -3.13 -5.10
C ALA A 26 -9.67 -3.25 -3.57
N LYS A 27 -9.57 -4.46 -3.02
CA LYS A 27 -9.61 -4.71 -1.56
C LYS A 27 -8.51 -3.99 -0.79
N LEU A 28 -7.33 -3.82 -1.37
CA LEU A 28 -6.23 -3.08 -0.73
C LEU A 28 -6.53 -1.58 -0.68
N ALA A 29 -7.05 -0.98 -1.75
CA ALA A 29 -7.45 0.42 -1.76
C ALA A 29 -8.57 0.70 -0.74
N ASP A 30 -9.60 -0.14 -0.71
CA ASP A 30 -10.70 -0.03 0.25
C ASP A 30 -10.22 -0.18 1.69
N MET A 31 -9.31 -1.14 1.94
CA MET A 31 -8.70 -1.32 3.25
C MET A 31 -7.88 -0.08 3.67
N ILE A 32 -7.08 0.50 2.77
CA ILE A 32 -6.31 1.71 3.06
C ILE A 32 -7.24 2.88 3.38
N THR A 33 -8.28 3.08 2.60
CA THR A 33 -9.32 4.08 2.85
C THR A 33 -9.97 3.87 4.22
N ALA A 34 -10.38 2.64 4.52
CA ALA A 34 -11.02 2.31 5.79
C ALA A 34 -10.09 2.54 7.00
N LEU A 35 -8.81 2.15 6.90
CA LEU A 35 -7.82 2.38 7.95
C LEU A 35 -7.58 3.87 8.19
N PHE A 36 -7.50 4.66 7.11
CA PHE A 36 -7.36 6.10 7.21
C PHE A 36 -8.59 6.73 7.87
N CYS A 37 -9.80 6.42 7.39
CA CYS A 37 -11.06 6.91 7.96
C CYS A 37 -11.20 6.54 9.44
N TYR A 38 -10.93 5.29 9.80
CA TYR A 38 -10.97 4.83 11.19
C TYR A 38 -9.97 5.57 12.09
N GLY A 39 -8.72 5.73 11.63
CA GLY A 39 -7.69 6.41 12.42
C GLY A 39 -7.88 7.92 12.53
N THR A 40 -8.55 8.53 11.55
CA THR A 40 -8.70 10.00 11.48
C THR A 40 -10.07 10.51 11.93
N GLY A 41 -11.08 9.63 12.00
CA GLY A 41 -12.48 10.02 12.22
C GLY A 41 -13.13 10.69 11.00
N ILE A 42 -12.50 10.62 9.82
CA ILE A 42 -13.06 11.13 8.57
C ILE A 42 -14.05 10.10 8.02
N GLU A 43 -15.27 10.53 7.71
CA GLU A 43 -16.37 9.66 7.27
C GLU A 43 -16.05 8.90 5.98
N SER A 44 -15.54 9.60 4.98
CA SER A 44 -15.09 9.01 3.72
C SER A 44 -14.07 9.92 3.05
N VAL A 45 -13.18 9.31 2.24
CA VAL A 45 -12.25 10.04 1.40
C VAL A 45 -11.90 9.23 0.14
N LYS A 46 -11.80 9.88 -1.00
CA LYS A 46 -11.19 9.29 -2.21
C LYS A 46 -9.67 9.39 -2.13
N ILE A 47 -9.02 8.29 -1.75
CA ILE A 47 -7.55 8.27 -1.55
C ILE A 47 -6.71 8.52 -2.81
N VAL A 48 -7.33 8.49 -3.99
CA VAL A 48 -6.69 8.77 -5.28
C VAL A 48 -6.80 10.24 -5.70
N ASP A 49 -7.56 11.05 -4.95
CA ASP A 49 -7.75 12.48 -5.19
C ASP A 49 -6.88 13.27 -4.19
N ASP A 50 -5.89 13.98 -4.72
CA ASP A 50 -4.93 14.73 -3.90
C ASP A 50 -5.60 15.87 -3.13
N GLU A 51 -6.58 16.57 -3.71
CA GLU A 51 -7.24 17.71 -3.06
C GLU A 51 -8.09 17.22 -1.88
N GLU A 52 -8.84 16.14 -2.09
CA GLU A 52 -9.68 15.52 -1.07
C GLU A 52 -8.82 15.00 0.10
N MET A 53 -7.71 14.34 -0.21
CA MET A 53 -6.76 13.83 0.78
C MET A 53 -6.06 14.94 1.57
N ILE A 54 -5.64 16.02 0.92
CA ILE A 54 -5.04 17.19 1.59
C ILE A 54 -6.05 17.82 2.55
N LYS A 55 -7.30 17.98 2.12
CA LYS A 55 -8.37 18.53 2.95
C LYS A 55 -8.67 17.65 4.16
N ALA A 56 -8.77 16.34 3.97
CA ALA A 56 -9.00 15.37 5.04
C ALA A 56 -7.84 15.38 6.06
N PHE A 57 -6.59 15.40 5.58
CA PHE A 57 -5.40 15.50 6.44
C PHE A 57 -5.40 16.77 7.29
N LYS A 58 -5.67 17.94 6.68
CA LYS A 58 -5.73 19.23 7.40
C LYS A 58 -6.82 19.22 8.46
N LYS A 59 -8.03 18.78 8.09
CA LYS A 59 -9.17 18.69 9.01
C LYS A 59 -8.85 17.81 10.24
N HIS A 60 -8.26 16.63 10.02
CA HIS A 60 -7.86 15.76 11.11
C HIS A 60 -6.76 16.41 11.99
N ARG A 61 -5.73 17.00 11.37
CA ARG A 61 -4.65 17.68 12.08
C ARG A 61 -5.18 18.82 12.98
N GLU A 62 -6.06 19.66 12.46
CA GLU A 62 -6.68 20.77 13.21
C GLU A 62 -7.53 20.23 14.36
N SER A 63 -8.35 19.21 14.11
CA SER A 63 -9.13 18.56 15.17
C SER A 63 -8.27 18.02 16.32
N VAL A 64 -7.12 17.42 16.01
CA VAL A 64 -6.16 16.95 17.04
C VAL A 64 -5.56 18.13 17.83
N ILE A 65 -5.21 19.22 17.15
CA ILE A 65 -4.65 20.43 17.79
C ILE A 65 -5.66 21.08 18.73
N ASP A 66 -6.92 21.17 18.32
CA ASP A 66 -7.97 21.83 19.09
C ASP A 66 -8.43 20.98 20.29
N THR A 67 -8.34 19.65 20.17
CA THR A 67 -8.82 18.73 21.20
C THR A 67 -7.79 18.47 22.29
N ILE A 68 -6.50 18.42 21.96
CA ILE A 68 -5.44 18.02 22.90
C ILE A 68 -4.81 19.25 23.56
N PRO A 69 -4.74 19.32 24.91
CA PRO A 69 -4.06 20.41 25.61
C PRO A 69 -2.61 20.59 25.14
N LYS A 70 -2.17 21.84 24.98
CA LYS A 70 -0.83 22.18 24.44
C LYS A 70 0.32 21.52 25.18
N ASN A 71 0.21 21.30 26.49
CA ASN A 71 1.25 20.64 27.30
C ASN A 71 1.33 19.11 27.07
N ARG A 72 0.35 18.51 26.39
CA ARG A 72 0.30 17.09 26.02
C ARG A 72 0.43 16.86 24.52
N LEU A 73 0.67 17.91 23.72
CA LEU A 73 0.78 17.83 22.28
C LEU A 73 2.12 18.38 21.80
N LEU A 74 2.81 17.59 20.96
CA LEU A 74 3.98 18.05 20.20
C LEU A 74 3.64 18.06 18.72
N LEU A 75 3.72 19.24 18.10
CA LEU A 75 3.73 19.36 16.64
C LEU A 75 5.13 19.05 16.12
N PHE A 76 5.32 17.83 15.63
CA PHE A 76 6.63 17.29 15.28
C PHE A 76 6.78 17.11 13.76
N ASN A 77 7.92 17.54 13.20
CA ASN A 77 8.35 17.16 11.86
C ASN A 77 9.56 16.22 11.95
N ALA A 78 9.52 15.09 11.24
CA ALA A 78 10.62 14.12 11.24
C ALA A 78 11.98 14.72 10.79
N LYS A 79 11.97 15.85 10.06
CA LYS A 79 13.17 16.59 9.69
C LYS A 79 13.86 17.29 10.87
N ASP A 80 13.13 17.53 11.96
CA ASP A 80 13.66 18.21 13.15
C ASP A 80 14.52 17.28 14.03
N GLY A 81 14.51 15.97 13.74
CA GLY A 81 15.35 14.98 14.40
C GLY A 81 14.97 14.73 15.86
N TRP A 82 15.97 14.37 16.68
CA TRP A 82 15.74 13.96 18.07
C TRP A 82 15.35 15.11 19.01
N ASP A 83 15.82 16.32 18.74
CA ASP A 83 15.85 17.40 19.74
C ASP A 83 14.46 17.80 20.27
N PRO A 84 13.47 18.16 19.43
CA PRO A 84 12.14 18.52 19.94
C PRO A 84 11.40 17.33 20.56
N LEU A 85 11.62 16.11 20.05
CA LEU A 85 10.99 14.90 20.55
C LEU A 85 11.50 14.52 21.94
N CYS A 86 12.82 14.45 22.11
CA CYS A 86 13.46 14.13 23.39
C CYS A 86 13.14 15.17 24.46
N LYS A 87 13.15 16.47 24.10
CA LYS A 87 12.76 17.57 25.00
C LYS A 87 11.31 17.41 25.47
N PHE A 88 10.38 17.12 24.57
CA PHE A 88 8.98 16.92 24.92
C PHE A 88 8.75 15.70 25.81
N LEU A 89 9.47 14.60 25.56
CA LEU A 89 9.36 13.36 26.33
C LEU A 89 10.16 13.37 27.65
N GLY A 90 10.97 14.40 27.92
CA GLY A 90 11.86 14.45 29.08
C GLY A 90 12.93 13.35 29.06
N LYS A 91 13.44 12.99 27.87
CA LYS A 91 14.45 11.94 27.68
C LYS A 91 15.75 12.51 27.15
N SER A 92 16.87 11.83 27.44
CA SER A 92 18.16 12.16 26.85
C SER A 92 18.17 11.84 25.35
N LYS A 93 18.91 12.65 24.59
CA LYS A 93 19.13 12.42 23.16
C LYS A 93 20.02 11.19 22.96
N PRO A 94 19.62 10.23 22.09
CA PRO A 94 20.48 9.11 21.73
C PRO A 94 21.71 9.55 20.93
N ASN A 95 22.85 8.87 21.11
CA ASN A 95 24.04 9.06 20.28
C ASN A 95 23.97 8.28 18.95
N ILE A 96 22.83 8.35 18.27
CA ILE A 96 22.59 7.75 16.95
C ILE A 96 21.86 8.75 16.06
N PRO A 97 22.05 8.72 14.73
CA PRO A 97 21.27 9.54 13.81
C PRO A 97 19.77 9.27 13.93
N TYR A 98 18.94 10.27 13.65
CA TYR A 98 17.49 10.07 13.58
C TYR A 98 17.14 9.13 12.41
N PRO A 99 16.28 8.11 12.61
CA PRO A 99 16.08 7.07 11.62
C PRO A 99 15.29 7.54 10.38
N HIS A 100 15.79 7.17 9.19
CA HIS A 100 15.12 7.41 7.90
C HIS A 100 14.88 6.11 7.14
N VAL A 101 14.05 5.24 7.71
CA VAL A 101 13.81 3.87 7.18
C VAL A 101 12.70 3.80 6.12
N ASN A 102 11.61 4.54 6.29
CA ASN A 102 10.45 4.50 5.39
C ASN A 102 10.56 5.53 4.24
N ARG A 103 11.63 5.43 3.44
CA ARG A 103 11.83 6.34 2.30
C ARG A 103 11.13 5.84 1.04
N ARG A 104 10.45 6.75 0.34
CA ARG A 104 9.72 6.46 -0.91
C ARG A 104 10.59 5.79 -1.98
N ASP A 105 11.83 6.23 -2.13
CA ASP A 105 12.73 5.75 -3.20
C ASP A 105 13.17 4.29 -3.01
N LYS A 106 13.32 3.82 -1.76
CA LYS A 106 13.64 2.42 -1.47
C LYS A 106 12.50 1.49 -1.86
N SER A 107 11.27 1.86 -1.49
CA SER A 107 10.08 1.10 -1.88
C SER A 107 9.89 1.16 -3.39
N ARG A 108 10.00 2.35 -4.01
CA ARG A 108 9.73 2.55 -5.44
C ARG A 108 10.55 1.63 -6.34
N ARG A 109 11.82 1.39 -6.05
CA ARG A 109 12.67 0.46 -6.82
C ARG A 109 12.13 -0.97 -6.83
N LEU A 110 11.62 -1.45 -5.69
CA LEU A 110 11.04 -2.79 -5.58
C LEU A 110 9.73 -2.87 -6.37
N TRP A 111 8.87 -1.86 -6.26
CA TRP A 111 7.62 -1.78 -7.03
C TRP A 111 7.88 -1.70 -8.54
N ASP A 112 8.82 -0.86 -8.98
CA ASP A 112 9.19 -0.70 -10.39
C ASP A 112 9.79 -2.00 -10.96
N PHE A 113 10.65 -2.68 -10.19
CA PHE A 113 11.19 -3.98 -10.57
C PHE A 113 10.08 -5.03 -10.75
N GLN A 114 9.17 -5.13 -9.77
CA GLN A 114 8.02 -6.03 -9.84
C GLN A 114 7.13 -5.74 -11.04
N ALA A 115 6.84 -4.46 -11.32
CA ALA A 115 6.05 -4.05 -12.49
C ALA A 115 6.71 -4.45 -13.81
N ARG A 116 8.03 -4.25 -13.94
CA ARG A 116 8.79 -4.63 -15.15
C ARG A 116 8.81 -6.13 -15.38
N VAL A 117 9.05 -6.92 -14.32
CA VAL A 117 9.01 -8.39 -14.40
C VAL A 117 7.62 -8.87 -14.81
N ALA A 118 6.56 -8.33 -14.21
CA ALA A 118 5.19 -8.69 -14.55
C ALA A 118 4.86 -8.37 -16.02
N LEU A 119 5.30 -7.21 -16.53
CA LEU A 119 5.11 -6.82 -17.93
C LEU A 119 5.78 -7.82 -18.90
N VAL A 120 7.04 -8.18 -18.65
CA VAL A 120 7.77 -9.15 -19.48
C VAL A 120 7.11 -10.52 -19.46
N LEU A 121 6.76 -11.03 -18.27
CA LEU A 121 6.11 -12.35 -18.15
C LEU A 121 4.74 -12.40 -18.85
N ASN A 122 3.94 -11.33 -18.74
CA ASN A 122 2.66 -11.24 -19.45
C ASN A 122 2.86 -11.16 -20.98
N ALA A 123 3.85 -10.40 -21.46
CA ALA A 123 4.16 -10.34 -22.89
C ALA A 123 4.60 -11.71 -23.44
N LEU A 124 5.42 -12.45 -22.70
CA LEU A 124 5.85 -13.81 -23.05
C LEU A 124 4.66 -14.78 -23.10
N LEU A 125 3.71 -14.68 -22.15
CA LEU A 125 2.49 -15.48 -22.17
C LEU A 125 1.63 -15.21 -23.41
N VAL A 126 1.45 -13.92 -23.79
CA VAL A 126 0.70 -13.53 -24.99
C VAL A 126 1.39 -14.06 -26.25
N LEU A 127 2.71 -13.93 -26.35
CA LEU A 127 3.49 -14.44 -27.48
C LEU A 127 3.39 -15.97 -27.58
N ALA A 128 3.53 -16.69 -26.47
CA ALA A 128 3.39 -18.15 -26.45
C ALA A 128 1.99 -18.59 -26.91
N PHE A 129 0.94 -17.88 -26.49
CA PHE A 129 -0.42 -18.17 -26.93
C PHE A 129 -0.64 -17.91 -28.42
N ALA A 130 -0.11 -16.78 -28.94
CA ALA A 130 -0.19 -16.45 -30.36
C ALA A 130 0.53 -17.49 -31.25
N ILE A 131 1.71 -17.94 -30.84
CA ILE A 131 2.48 -19.00 -31.54
C ILE A 131 1.73 -20.33 -31.50
N GLY A 132 1.13 -20.66 -30.35
CA GLY A 132 0.31 -21.87 -30.19
C GLY A 132 -0.90 -21.89 -31.12
N LEU A 133 -1.64 -20.78 -31.22
CA LEU A 133 -2.76 -20.63 -32.15
C LEU A 133 -2.33 -20.73 -33.62
N GLY A 134 -1.23 -20.09 -34.00
CA GLY A 134 -0.70 -20.18 -35.36
C GLY A 134 -0.32 -21.61 -35.76
N SER A 135 0.23 -22.37 -34.82
CA SER A 135 0.61 -23.78 -35.02
C SER A 135 -0.59 -24.71 -35.18
N ILE A 136 -1.73 -24.39 -34.54
CA ILE A 136 -2.99 -25.14 -34.68
C ILE A 136 -3.66 -24.82 -36.03
N CYS A 137 -3.75 -23.54 -36.41
CA CYS A 137 -4.30 -23.15 -37.73
C CYS A 137 -3.50 -23.74 -38.90
N SER A 138 -2.17 -23.82 -38.79
CA SER A 138 -1.33 -24.41 -39.85
C SER A 138 -1.53 -25.92 -40.02
N LYS A 139 -2.06 -26.63 -39.01
CA LYS A 139 -2.32 -28.09 -39.07
C LYS A 139 -3.73 -28.44 -39.54
N VAL A 140 -4.66 -27.49 -39.58
CA VAL A 140 -6.05 -27.71 -40.01
C VAL A 140 -6.22 -27.55 -41.53
N HIS A 141 -5.27 -26.90 -42.21
CA HIS A 141 -5.29 -26.66 -43.66
C HIS A 141 -4.41 -27.60 -44.49
N THR A 142 -3.84 -28.65 -43.88
CA THR A 142 -3.13 -29.76 -44.53
C THR A 142 -3.89 -31.04 -44.34
#